data_AF-A0A420RAY2-F1
#
_entry.id   AF-A0A420RAY2-F1
#
_cell.length_a   1.000
_cell.length_b   1.000
_cell.length_c   1.000
_cell.angle_alpha   90.00
_cell.angle_beta   90.00
_cell.angle_gamma   90.00
#
_symmetry.space_group_name_H-M   'P 1'
#
loop_
_entity.id
_entity.type
_entity.pdbx_description
1 polymer ?
#
loop_
_entity_poly.entity_id
_entity_poly.type
_entity_poly.pdbx_seq_one_letter_code
_entity_poly.pdbx_strand_id
1 'polypeptide(L)'
;MSRQKKTGLVQKVFRWVAVAKRPLTLDEIREAVSIDIGQPYLQTERLVREMTPIVLWCENLLQVTEDQPQSLQFAHSTIREFITKGDLLIQLSEFHIDVDEADHFTGEICITYLHLNDFKTAVARRLQPRRVNPMAIAGSVLSGGPKITELTLRFADVFGHRRAKADPDLVGALASYDRANGIDRLQQSHPFLRYAAKHWVSHTANFQEERSSTWNLWYQTITNGHALAHVPWQEPLFYRKEEAILFWSHQAHHHALLRYANSILGLPELKRLELMRTSASEGDDEAIAIFLDARCSVFCIDRTFQVASEGGHIQVIERLLEAGAKVNAAAAAKSGGRTALQAASAGGHIQVVERLLEAGARKRN
;
A
#
# COMPACT_ATOMS: atom_id res chain seq x y z
N MET A 1 11.01 -27.00 -20.83
CA MET A 1 10.11 -26.96 -19.64
C MET A 1 8.93 -27.91 -19.85
N SER A 2 8.56 -28.72 -18.84
CA SER A 2 7.33 -29.53 -18.85
C SER A 2 6.08 -28.62 -18.96
N ARG A 3 4.99 -29.11 -19.59
CA ARG A 3 3.71 -28.39 -19.78
C ARG A 3 3.15 -27.83 -18.47
N GLN A 4 3.30 -28.57 -17.38
CA GLN A 4 2.84 -28.16 -16.05
C GLN A 4 3.65 -26.96 -15.50
N LYS A 5 4.96 -26.92 -15.73
CA LYS A 5 5.81 -25.77 -15.34
C LYS A 5 5.48 -24.51 -16.13
N LYS A 6 5.08 -24.65 -17.40
CA LYS A 6 4.63 -23.51 -18.22
C LYS A 6 3.31 -22.93 -17.71
N THR A 7 2.36 -23.80 -17.39
CA THR A 7 1.02 -23.41 -16.90
C THR A 7 1.12 -22.62 -15.58
N GLY A 8 1.90 -23.12 -14.61
CA GLY A 8 2.11 -22.41 -13.35
C GLY A 8 2.84 -21.06 -13.50
N LEU A 9 3.75 -20.95 -14.47
CA LEU A 9 4.41 -19.68 -14.77
C LEU A 9 3.43 -18.66 -15.36
N VAL A 10 2.62 -19.09 -16.33
CA VAL A 10 1.58 -18.26 -16.97
C VAL A 10 0.59 -17.73 -15.94
N GLN A 11 0.13 -18.58 -15.02
CA GLN A 11 -0.75 -18.16 -13.92
C GLN A 11 -0.11 -17.09 -13.03
N LYS A 12 1.16 -17.26 -12.65
CA LYS A 12 1.89 -16.23 -11.88
C LYS A 12 2.00 -14.91 -12.65
N VAL A 13 2.29 -14.95 -13.95
CA VAL A 13 2.38 -13.75 -14.81
C VAL A 13 1.02 -13.05 -14.89
N PHE A 14 -0.07 -13.79 -15.11
CA PHE A 14 -1.41 -13.18 -15.16
C PHE A 14 -1.79 -12.50 -13.85
N ARG A 15 -1.47 -13.08 -12.70
CA ARG A 15 -1.68 -12.44 -11.38
C ARG A 15 -0.95 -11.10 -11.28
N TRP A 16 0.31 -11.06 -11.70
CA TRP A 16 1.09 -9.81 -11.72
C TRP A 16 0.49 -8.76 -12.64
N VAL A 17 0.12 -9.12 -13.88
CA VAL A 17 -0.45 -8.16 -14.84
C VAL A 17 -1.84 -7.67 -14.38
N ALA A 18 -2.62 -8.50 -13.69
CA ALA A 18 -3.94 -8.13 -13.16
C ALA A 18 -3.88 -7.09 -12.05
N VAL A 19 -2.87 -7.17 -11.19
CA VAL A 19 -2.86 -6.46 -9.90
C VAL A 19 -1.79 -5.39 -9.80
N ALA A 20 -0.75 -5.44 -10.64
CA ALA A 20 0.33 -4.49 -10.55
C ALA A 20 -0.16 -3.03 -10.66
N LYS A 21 0.25 -2.17 -9.73
CA LYS A 21 -0.15 -0.75 -9.70
C LYS A 21 0.41 0.08 -10.87
N ARG A 22 1.31 -0.50 -11.67
CA ARG A 22 1.76 -0.01 -12.98
C ARG A 22 2.16 -1.20 -13.87
N PRO A 23 2.15 -1.05 -15.21
CA PRO A 23 2.74 -2.04 -16.10
C PRO A 23 4.20 -2.33 -15.72
N LEU A 24 4.54 -3.62 -15.70
CA LEU A 24 5.87 -4.11 -15.34
C LEU A 24 6.65 -4.50 -16.61
N THR A 25 7.96 -4.30 -16.60
CA THR A 25 8.82 -4.77 -17.69
C THR A 25 8.99 -6.28 -17.65
N LEU A 26 9.42 -6.88 -18.76
CA LEU A 26 9.70 -8.32 -18.81
C LEU A 26 10.77 -8.74 -17.79
N ASP A 27 11.79 -7.91 -17.57
CA ASP A 27 12.83 -8.17 -16.57
C ASP A 27 12.30 -8.07 -15.14
N GLU A 28 11.41 -7.11 -14.87
CA GLU A 28 10.75 -6.98 -13.56
C GLU A 28 9.88 -8.20 -13.25
N ILE A 29 9.05 -8.64 -14.22
CA ILE A 29 8.20 -9.83 -14.06
C ILE A 29 9.06 -11.10 -13.92
N ARG A 30 10.17 -11.19 -14.65
CA ARG A 30 11.10 -12.32 -14.55
C ARG A 30 11.61 -12.50 -13.13
N GLU A 31 12.06 -11.43 -12.50
CA GLU A 31 12.51 -11.48 -11.12
C GLU A 31 11.34 -11.77 -10.17
N ALA A 32 10.23 -11.03 -10.32
CA ALA A 32 9.05 -11.13 -9.45
C ALA A 32 8.50 -12.57 -9.36
N VAL A 33 8.38 -13.24 -10.51
CA VAL A 33 7.80 -14.59 -10.62
C VAL A 33 8.76 -15.68 -10.12
N SER A 34 10.06 -15.38 -10.04
CA SER A 34 11.11 -16.28 -9.57
C SER A 34 11.31 -16.27 -8.05
N ILE A 35 10.58 -15.40 -7.33
CA ILE A 35 10.65 -15.30 -5.87
C ILE A 35 9.60 -16.22 -5.24
N ASP A 36 10.05 -17.03 -4.29
CA ASP A 36 9.17 -17.76 -3.39
C ASP A 36 8.99 -16.98 -2.08
N ILE A 37 7.79 -17.01 -1.50
CA ILE A 37 7.45 -16.27 -0.29
C ILE A 37 8.35 -16.70 0.87
N GLY A 38 8.90 -15.73 1.60
CA GLY A 38 9.75 -15.97 2.76
C GLY A 38 11.18 -16.47 2.44
N GLN A 39 11.58 -16.54 1.17
CA GLN A 39 12.93 -16.95 0.82
C GLN A 39 13.99 -15.94 1.34
N PRO A 40 15.14 -16.39 1.89
CA PRO A 40 16.13 -15.49 2.46
C PRO A 40 17.13 -14.91 1.45
N TYR A 41 17.33 -15.57 0.30
CA TYR A 41 18.30 -15.19 -0.73
C TYR A 41 17.70 -15.28 -2.14
N LEU A 42 18.19 -14.45 -3.06
CA LEU A 42 17.86 -14.53 -4.47
C LEU A 42 18.52 -15.75 -5.11
N GLN A 43 17.71 -16.65 -5.63
CA GLN A 43 18.19 -17.86 -6.29
C GLN A 43 18.39 -17.58 -7.78
N THR A 44 19.54 -17.02 -8.16
CA THR A 44 19.86 -16.67 -9.56
C THR A 44 19.73 -17.87 -10.50
N GLU A 45 19.96 -19.09 -9.99
CA GLU A 45 19.81 -20.35 -10.74
C GLU A 45 18.35 -20.69 -11.09
N ARG A 46 17.38 -20.17 -10.31
CA ARG A 46 15.94 -20.35 -10.53
C ARG A 46 15.32 -19.27 -11.41
N LEU A 47 16.08 -18.23 -11.78
CA LEU A 47 15.57 -17.19 -12.68
C LEU A 47 15.11 -17.82 -14.00
N VAL A 48 13.92 -17.43 -14.43
CA VAL A 48 13.36 -17.86 -15.72
C VAL A 48 14.29 -17.39 -16.82
N ARG A 49 14.94 -18.33 -17.53
CA ARG A 49 15.99 -18.03 -18.51
C ARG A 49 15.53 -17.07 -19.61
N GLU A 50 14.31 -17.26 -20.13
CA GLU A 50 13.72 -16.41 -21.17
C GLU A 50 12.22 -16.23 -20.94
N MET A 51 11.77 -14.97 -20.95
CA MET A 51 10.35 -14.61 -20.87
C MET A 51 9.74 -14.20 -22.21
N THR A 52 10.54 -14.02 -23.27
CA THR A 52 10.07 -13.64 -24.61
C THR A 52 8.92 -14.52 -25.14
N PRO A 53 8.90 -15.85 -24.93
CA PRO A 53 7.80 -16.70 -25.40
C PRO A 53 6.48 -16.54 -24.63
N ILE A 54 6.43 -15.73 -23.55
CA ILE A 54 5.26 -15.64 -22.69
C ILE A 54 4.01 -15.15 -23.43
N VAL A 55 4.19 -14.20 -24.37
CA VAL A 55 3.10 -13.67 -25.21
C VAL A 55 2.48 -14.80 -26.05
N LEU A 56 3.33 -15.66 -26.61
CA LEU A 56 2.90 -16.81 -27.41
C LEU A 56 2.21 -17.87 -26.54
N TRP A 57 2.71 -18.11 -25.33
CA TRP A 57 2.10 -19.07 -24.39
C TRP A 57 0.74 -18.60 -23.87
N CYS A 58 0.50 -17.29 -23.85
CA CYS A 58 -0.76 -16.69 -23.47
C CYS A 58 -1.70 -16.45 -24.66
N GLU A 59 -1.43 -17.05 -25.83
CA GLU A 59 -2.26 -16.93 -27.05
C GLU A 59 -2.61 -15.47 -27.42
N ASN A 60 -1.67 -14.54 -27.23
CA ASN A 60 -1.84 -13.10 -27.46
C ASN A 60 -2.86 -12.39 -26.55
N LEU A 61 -3.25 -12.99 -25.42
CA LEU A 61 -4.01 -12.31 -24.37
C LEU A 61 -3.17 -11.23 -23.67
N LEU A 62 -1.85 -11.37 -23.73
CA LEU A 62 -0.88 -10.38 -23.25
C LEU A 62 -0.19 -9.73 -24.43
N GLN A 63 0.14 -8.45 -24.30
CA GLN A 63 0.90 -7.68 -25.27
C GLN A 63 2.07 -6.98 -24.57
N VAL A 64 3.19 -6.88 -25.28
CA VAL A 64 4.31 -6.02 -24.88
C VAL A 64 4.16 -4.68 -25.60
N THR A 65 4.12 -3.60 -24.84
CA THR A 65 4.00 -2.24 -25.38
C THR A 65 5.23 -1.89 -26.21
N GLU A 66 5.03 -1.15 -27.30
CA GLU A 66 6.11 -0.67 -28.17
C GLU A 66 6.91 0.48 -27.52
N ASP A 67 6.31 1.17 -26.56
CA ASP A 67 6.92 2.26 -25.80
C ASP A 67 8.05 1.78 -24.89
N GLN A 68 9.07 2.64 -24.72
CA GLN A 68 10.19 2.39 -23.82
C GLN A 68 9.88 2.93 -22.41
N PRO A 69 10.01 2.13 -21.34
CA PRO A 69 10.44 0.73 -21.34
C PRO A 69 9.32 -0.25 -21.74
N GLN A 70 9.71 -1.29 -22.50
CA GLN A 70 8.79 -2.35 -22.92
C GLN A 70 8.14 -3.02 -21.70
N SER A 71 6.83 -2.86 -21.58
CA SER A 71 6.04 -3.34 -20.45
C SER A 71 4.99 -4.34 -20.90
N LEU A 72 4.69 -5.30 -20.03
CA LEU A 72 3.70 -6.34 -20.27
C LEU A 72 2.33 -5.89 -19.74
N GLN A 73 1.32 -5.96 -20.59
CA GLN A 73 -0.06 -5.63 -20.26
C GLN A 73 -1.04 -6.60 -20.93
N PHE A 74 -2.31 -6.57 -20.53
CA PHE A 74 -3.36 -7.25 -21.28
C PHE A 74 -3.53 -6.60 -22.65
N ALA A 75 -3.79 -7.42 -23.67
CA ALA A 75 -4.06 -6.93 -25.02
C ALA A 75 -5.31 -6.04 -25.08
N HIS A 76 -6.29 -6.25 -24.19
CA HIS A 76 -7.50 -5.43 -24.11
C HIS A 76 -8.03 -5.36 -22.67
N SER A 77 -8.65 -4.23 -22.29
CA SER A 77 -9.19 -4.01 -20.94
C SER A 77 -10.28 -5.02 -20.55
N THR A 78 -11.08 -5.47 -21.52
CA THR A 78 -12.13 -6.48 -21.29
C THR A 78 -11.57 -7.83 -20.85
N ILE A 79 -10.34 -8.18 -21.25
CA ILE A 79 -9.70 -9.43 -20.82
C ILE A 79 -9.45 -9.38 -19.31
N ARG A 80 -8.95 -8.25 -18.83
CA ARG A 80 -8.75 -8.02 -17.39
C ARG A 80 -10.08 -8.16 -16.65
N GLU A 81 -11.11 -7.43 -17.10
CA GLU A 81 -12.43 -7.49 -16.46
C GLU A 81 -13.02 -8.91 -16.45
N PHE A 82 -12.90 -9.64 -17.56
CA PHE A 82 -13.40 -11.00 -17.68
C PHE A 82 -12.72 -11.96 -16.70
N ILE A 83 -11.40 -11.85 -16.56
CA ILE A 83 -10.61 -12.70 -15.66
C ILE A 83 -10.90 -12.37 -14.18
N THR A 84 -11.17 -11.10 -13.86
CA THR A 84 -11.33 -10.64 -12.47
C THR A 84 -12.76 -10.64 -11.94
N LYS A 85 -13.80 -10.55 -12.79
CA LYS A 85 -15.20 -10.38 -12.33
C LYS A 85 -15.86 -11.66 -11.78
N GLY A 86 -15.26 -12.84 -11.96
CA GLY A 86 -15.74 -14.07 -11.32
C GLY A 86 -17.02 -14.70 -11.89
N ASP A 87 -17.74 -14.02 -12.79
CA ASP A 87 -18.93 -14.53 -13.50
C ASP A 87 -18.60 -15.53 -14.62
N LEU A 88 -17.64 -16.42 -14.39
CA LEU A 88 -17.19 -17.39 -15.36
C LEU A 88 -18.01 -18.68 -15.25
N LEU A 89 -18.39 -19.23 -16.41
CA LEU A 89 -18.90 -20.60 -16.49
C LEU A 89 -17.91 -21.56 -15.80
N ILE A 90 -18.41 -22.63 -15.17
CA ILE A 90 -17.61 -23.61 -14.39
C ILE A 90 -16.35 -24.12 -15.14
N GLN A 91 -16.37 -24.12 -16.47
CA GLN A 91 -15.26 -24.54 -17.32
C GLN A 91 -14.09 -23.54 -17.39
N LEU A 92 -14.30 -22.27 -16.99
CA LEU A 92 -13.32 -21.19 -17.06
C LEU A 92 -12.87 -20.70 -15.67
N SER A 93 -13.38 -21.31 -14.59
CA SER A 93 -13.00 -20.96 -13.21
C SER A 93 -11.50 -21.15 -12.94
N GLU A 94 -10.82 -22.02 -13.69
CA GLU A 94 -9.36 -22.20 -13.62
C GLU A 94 -8.58 -20.92 -14.01
N PHE A 95 -9.20 -20.04 -14.79
CA PHE A 95 -8.61 -18.77 -15.23
C PHE A 95 -9.08 -17.57 -14.40
N HIS A 96 -10.00 -17.77 -13.45
CA HIS A 96 -10.42 -16.69 -12.57
C HIS A 96 -9.26 -16.28 -11.65
N ILE A 97 -9.05 -14.97 -11.54
CA ILE A 97 -8.08 -14.40 -10.60
C ILE A 97 -8.85 -13.57 -9.59
N ASP A 98 -8.90 -14.08 -8.36
CA ASP A 98 -9.27 -13.29 -7.20
C ASP A 98 -8.23 -12.17 -7.05
N VAL A 99 -8.69 -10.93 -7.23
CA VAL A 99 -7.84 -9.74 -7.21
C VAL A 99 -7.25 -9.53 -5.81
N ASP A 100 -8.02 -9.80 -4.76
CA ASP A 100 -7.57 -9.59 -3.38
C ASP A 100 -6.54 -10.65 -2.98
N GLU A 101 -6.76 -11.90 -3.37
CA GLU A 101 -5.77 -12.96 -3.14
C GLU A 101 -4.48 -12.71 -3.95
N ALA A 102 -4.61 -12.25 -5.19
CA ALA A 102 -3.47 -11.91 -6.03
C ALA A 102 -2.71 -10.65 -5.55
N ASP A 103 -3.40 -9.64 -5.00
CA ASP A 103 -2.79 -8.44 -4.39
C ASP A 103 -2.04 -8.82 -3.11
N HIS A 104 -2.65 -9.64 -2.26
CA HIS A 104 -2.02 -10.19 -1.08
C HIS A 104 -0.75 -10.97 -1.43
N PHE A 105 -0.81 -11.89 -2.40
CA PHE A 105 0.35 -12.64 -2.89
C PHE A 105 1.46 -11.71 -3.42
N THR A 106 1.07 -10.66 -4.13
CA THR A 106 2.00 -9.64 -4.64
C THR A 106 2.68 -8.88 -3.48
N GLY A 107 1.93 -8.56 -2.43
CA GLY A 107 2.46 -7.96 -1.21
C GLY A 107 3.47 -8.85 -0.50
N GLU A 108 3.18 -10.15 -0.38
CA GLU A 108 4.08 -11.16 0.22
C GLU A 108 5.43 -11.23 -0.52
N ILE A 109 5.38 -11.21 -1.86
CA ILE A 109 6.60 -11.18 -2.68
C ILE A 109 7.35 -9.85 -2.52
N CYS A 110 6.66 -8.71 -2.53
CA CYS A 110 7.30 -7.41 -2.33
C CYS A 110 8.04 -7.34 -0.99
N ILE A 111 7.41 -7.78 0.11
CA ILE A 111 8.02 -7.80 1.44
C ILE A 111 9.18 -8.79 1.49
N THR A 112 9.01 -10.01 0.95
CA THR A 112 10.09 -11.00 0.87
C THR A 112 11.30 -10.42 0.14
N TYR A 113 11.06 -9.79 -1.01
CA TYR A 113 12.11 -9.23 -1.84
C TYR A 113 12.90 -8.13 -1.12
N LEU A 114 12.21 -7.20 -0.46
CA LEU A 114 12.87 -6.13 0.29
C LEU A 114 13.76 -6.66 1.42
N HIS A 115 13.43 -7.82 2.00
CA HIS A 115 14.16 -8.42 3.12
C HIS A 115 15.24 -9.43 2.73
N LEU A 116 15.48 -9.64 1.43
CA LEU A 116 16.54 -10.54 0.97
C LEU A 116 17.89 -10.15 1.58
N ASN A 117 18.59 -11.16 2.09
CA ASN A 117 19.89 -10.97 2.74
C ASN A 117 20.97 -10.49 1.75
N ASP A 118 20.79 -10.73 0.45
CA ASP A 118 21.63 -10.17 -0.61
C ASP A 118 21.69 -8.64 -0.55
N PHE A 119 20.54 -8.01 -0.29
CA PHE A 119 20.46 -6.56 -0.19
C PHE A 119 21.03 -6.05 1.14
N LYS A 120 20.77 -6.76 2.24
CA LYS A 120 21.37 -6.43 3.54
C LYS A 120 22.89 -6.48 3.49
N THR A 121 23.47 -7.51 2.89
CA THR A 121 24.92 -7.63 2.76
C THR A 121 25.51 -6.63 1.77
N ALA A 122 24.82 -6.32 0.68
CA ALA A 122 25.23 -5.27 -0.26
C ALA A 122 25.23 -3.88 0.38
N VAL A 123 24.24 -3.58 1.23
CA VAL A 123 24.15 -2.33 2.00
C VAL A 123 25.17 -2.32 3.16
N ALA A 124 25.30 -3.42 3.91
CA ALA A 124 26.19 -3.50 5.08
C ALA A 124 27.69 -3.52 4.73
N ARG A 125 28.10 -4.21 3.65
CA ARG A 125 29.50 -4.16 3.15
C ARG A 125 29.95 -2.73 2.83
N ARG A 126 29.01 -1.81 2.58
CA ARG A 126 29.30 -0.42 2.20
C ARG A 126 29.21 0.57 3.36
N LEU A 127 28.64 0.17 4.50
CA LEU A 127 28.69 0.93 5.75
C LEU A 127 30.05 0.82 6.46
N GLN A 128 30.95 -0.05 6.00
CA GLN A 128 32.33 0.03 6.45
C GLN A 128 32.92 1.35 5.93
N PRO A 129 33.36 2.27 6.81
CA PRO A 129 34.03 3.47 6.36
C PRO A 129 35.24 3.00 5.54
N ARG A 130 35.25 3.31 4.25
CA ARG A 130 36.49 3.23 3.47
C ARG A 130 37.52 3.96 4.31
N ARG A 131 38.66 3.33 4.61
CA ARG A 131 39.80 4.00 5.25
C ARG A 131 40.16 5.18 4.35
N VAL A 132 39.59 6.34 4.61
CA VAL A 132 39.92 7.54 3.87
C VAL A 132 41.28 7.93 4.40
N ASN A 133 42.29 7.85 3.55
CA ASN A 133 43.62 8.29 3.91
C ASN A 133 43.52 9.79 4.27
N PRO A 134 43.82 10.22 5.51
CA PRO A 134 43.61 11.60 5.95
C PRO A 134 44.31 12.62 5.05
N MET A 135 45.42 12.20 4.43
CA MET A 135 46.19 12.97 3.44
C MET A 135 45.42 13.23 2.14
N ALA A 136 44.51 12.35 1.72
CA ALA A 136 43.73 12.52 0.50
C ALA A 136 42.65 13.61 0.65
N ILE A 137 42.05 13.70 1.85
CA ILE A 137 41.11 14.77 2.20
C ILE A 137 41.84 16.11 2.25
N ALA A 138 42.99 16.16 2.93
CA ALA A 138 43.81 17.36 2.99
C ALA A 138 44.28 17.82 1.60
N GLY A 139 44.66 16.89 0.71
CA GLY A 139 45.05 17.19 -0.66
C GLY A 139 43.94 17.84 -1.48
N SER A 140 42.70 17.34 -1.36
CA SER A 140 41.54 17.90 -2.09
C SER A 140 41.08 19.28 -1.59
N VAL A 141 41.35 19.60 -0.32
CA VAL A 141 41.00 20.91 0.29
C VAL A 141 42.10 21.95 0.07
N LEU A 142 43.36 21.52 -0.06
CA LEU A 142 44.52 22.42 -0.21
C LEU A 142 44.93 22.67 -1.67
N SER A 143 44.54 21.83 -2.62
CA SER A 143 44.72 22.10 -4.06
C SER A 143 43.61 23.02 -4.59
N GLY A 144 43.68 24.30 -4.25
CA GLY A 144 42.68 25.30 -4.63
C GLY A 144 42.61 25.59 -6.15
N GLY A 145 41.42 25.93 -6.63
CA GLY A 145 41.19 26.60 -7.91
C GLY A 145 39.78 26.39 -8.50
N PRO A 146 39.05 27.44 -8.94
CA PRO A 146 37.60 27.41 -9.11
C PRO A 146 37.18 26.77 -10.44
N LYS A 147 36.37 25.71 -10.37
CA LYS A 147 35.42 25.32 -11.43
C LYS A 147 34.09 24.92 -10.79
N ILE A 148 33.47 25.89 -10.14
CA ILE A 148 32.01 25.90 -10.01
C ILE A 148 31.51 26.48 -11.33
N THR A 149 31.28 25.63 -12.31
CA THR A 149 30.41 25.97 -13.44
C THR A 149 29.14 25.17 -13.26
N GLU A 150 28.06 25.94 -13.14
CA GLU A 150 26.67 25.52 -13.30
C GLU A 150 26.00 24.85 -12.09
N LEU A 151 25.93 25.57 -10.96
CA LEU A 151 24.90 25.34 -9.93
C LEU A 151 24.77 26.54 -8.99
N THR A 152 24.52 27.73 -9.54
CA THR A 152 23.83 28.79 -8.80
C THR A 152 23.01 29.62 -9.78
N LEU A 153 21.68 29.54 -9.67
CA LEU A 153 20.76 30.69 -9.70
C LEU A 153 19.31 30.20 -9.61
N ARG A 154 18.83 30.03 -8.38
CA ARG A 154 17.53 30.55 -7.93
C ARG A 154 17.44 30.37 -6.42
N PHE A 155 16.69 31.26 -5.78
CA PHE A 155 16.61 31.49 -4.33
C PHE A 155 17.69 32.42 -3.77
N ALA A 156 17.66 33.67 -4.24
CA ALA A 156 17.76 34.80 -3.33
C ALA A 156 16.43 35.57 -3.37
N ASP A 157 16.02 36.02 -2.18
CA ASP A 157 15.02 37.05 -1.85
C ASP A 157 13.52 36.72 -1.84
N VAL A 158 13.02 36.30 -0.66
CA VAL A 158 11.86 36.93 0.02
C VAL A 158 12.06 36.83 1.56
N PHE A 159 12.51 37.94 2.16
CA PHE A 159 12.49 38.37 3.58
C PHE A 159 13.11 37.53 4.73
N GLY A 160 14.06 38.18 5.43
CA GLY A 160 14.10 38.20 6.90
C GLY A 160 15.32 37.59 7.59
N HIS A 161 16.24 38.43 8.05
CA HIS A 161 17.45 38.04 8.80
C HIS A 161 17.19 37.16 10.04
N ARG A 162 17.85 35.99 10.07
CA ARG A 162 18.61 35.50 11.24
C ARG A 162 19.88 34.80 10.73
N ARG A 163 21.05 35.17 11.25
CA ARG A 163 22.33 34.48 11.00
C ARG A 163 22.18 33.00 11.37
N ALA A 164 22.02 32.14 10.38
CA ALA A 164 22.13 30.70 10.57
C ALA A 164 23.61 30.33 10.67
N LYS A 165 23.98 29.73 11.79
CA LYS A 165 25.29 29.12 12.03
C LYS A 165 25.43 27.99 11.01
N ALA A 166 26.37 28.13 10.08
CA ALA A 166 26.69 27.08 9.12
C ALA A 166 27.29 25.90 9.88
N ASP A 167 26.55 24.80 9.94
CA ASP A 167 27.10 23.49 10.25
C ASP A 167 26.91 22.63 8.99
N PRO A 168 27.93 22.51 8.13
CA PRO A 168 27.85 21.60 7.01
C PRO A 168 28.20 20.22 7.57
N ASP A 169 27.18 19.43 7.92
CA ASP A 169 27.34 17.99 8.14
C ASP A 169 27.67 17.32 6.79
N LEU A 170 28.88 17.59 6.30
CA LEU A 170 29.44 17.11 5.05
C LEU A 170 29.56 15.59 5.08
N VAL A 171 29.75 15.00 6.27
CA VAL A 171 29.78 13.56 6.48
C VAL A 171 28.39 12.96 6.31
N GLY A 172 27.36 13.58 6.90
CA GLY A 172 25.96 13.21 6.66
C GLY A 172 25.55 13.36 5.18
N ALA A 173 25.97 14.45 4.54
CA ALA A 173 25.71 14.70 3.12
C ALA A 173 26.43 13.67 2.22
N LEU A 174 27.71 13.35 2.48
CA LEU A 174 28.46 12.32 1.75
C LEU A 174 27.89 10.93 1.98
N ALA A 175 27.49 10.60 3.21
CA ALA A 175 26.82 9.33 3.53
C ALA A 175 25.46 9.21 2.84
N SER A 176 24.73 10.32 2.66
CA SER A 176 23.47 10.36 1.91
C SER A 176 23.70 10.22 0.40
N TYR A 177 24.75 10.84 -0.13
CA TYR A 177 25.12 10.79 -1.55
C TYR A 177 25.64 9.41 -1.97
N ASP A 178 26.53 8.80 -1.17
CA ASP A 178 27.01 7.43 -1.40
C ASP A 178 25.88 6.40 -1.25
N ARG A 179 24.89 6.67 -0.40
CA ARG A 179 23.67 5.87 -0.29
C ARG A 179 22.80 5.99 -1.54
N ALA A 180 22.56 7.20 -2.05
CA ALA A 180 21.77 7.44 -3.26
C ALA A 180 22.39 6.75 -4.49
N ASN A 181 23.69 6.97 -4.74
CA ASN A 181 24.43 6.29 -5.82
C ASN A 181 24.47 4.77 -5.65
N GLY A 182 24.46 4.29 -4.40
CA GLY A 182 24.44 2.87 -4.08
C GLY A 182 23.11 2.20 -4.41
N ILE A 183 21.99 2.87 -4.12
CA ILE A 183 20.64 2.42 -4.43
C ILE A 183 20.41 2.41 -5.94
N ASP A 184 20.88 3.44 -6.66
CA ASP A 184 20.75 3.51 -8.12
C ASP A 184 21.46 2.33 -8.82
N ARG A 185 22.65 1.96 -8.36
CA ARG A 185 23.37 0.77 -8.87
C ARG A 185 22.66 -0.53 -8.51
N LEU A 186 22.08 -0.62 -7.31
CA LEU A 186 21.33 -1.82 -6.90
C LEU A 186 20.06 -1.97 -7.76
N GLN A 187 19.35 -0.88 -8.04
CA GLN A 187 18.19 -0.85 -8.92
C GLN A 187 18.55 -1.21 -10.38
N GLN A 188 19.75 -0.87 -10.84
CA GLN A 188 20.25 -1.31 -12.16
C GLN A 188 20.49 -2.82 -12.21
N SER A 189 21.00 -3.42 -11.13
CA SER A 189 21.22 -4.87 -11.06
C SER A 189 19.94 -5.66 -10.76
N HIS A 190 18.92 -5.01 -10.21
CA HIS A 190 17.68 -5.59 -9.74
C HIS A 190 16.49 -4.73 -10.15
N PRO A 191 15.99 -4.89 -11.39
CA PRO A 191 14.93 -4.05 -11.95
C PRO A 191 13.65 -4.04 -11.10
N PHE A 192 13.30 -5.18 -10.50
CA PHE A 192 12.09 -5.30 -9.70
C PHE A 192 12.15 -4.51 -8.38
N LEU A 193 13.35 -4.20 -7.88
CA LEU A 193 13.54 -3.51 -6.61
C LEU A 193 12.83 -2.16 -6.55
N ARG A 194 12.88 -1.37 -7.63
CA ARG A 194 12.24 -0.05 -7.67
C ARG A 194 10.72 -0.17 -7.55
N TYR A 195 10.13 -1.20 -8.14
CA TYR A 195 8.72 -1.47 -8.02
C TYR A 195 8.35 -1.87 -6.58
N ALA A 196 9.02 -2.90 -6.05
CA ALA A 196 8.76 -3.39 -4.69
C ALA A 196 8.93 -2.28 -3.64
N ALA A 197 10.02 -1.52 -3.72
CA ALA A 197 10.31 -0.40 -2.82
C ALA A 197 9.21 0.67 -2.79
N LYS A 198 8.56 0.92 -3.92
CA LYS A 198 7.54 1.97 -4.06
C LYS A 198 6.12 1.47 -3.76
N HIS A 199 5.79 0.25 -4.20
CA HIS A 199 4.40 -0.23 -4.22
C HIS A 199 4.07 -1.31 -3.18
N TRP A 200 5.04 -1.74 -2.36
CA TRP A 200 4.79 -2.72 -1.29
C TRP A 200 3.66 -2.29 -0.35
N VAL A 201 3.58 -1.00 0.00
CA VAL A 201 2.51 -0.49 0.88
C VAL A 201 1.15 -0.71 0.23
N SER A 202 1.01 -0.38 -1.05
CA SER A 202 -0.26 -0.51 -1.79
C SER A 202 -0.73 -1.95 -1.97
N HIS A 203 0.16 -2.93 -1.89
CA HIS A 203 -0.16 -4.37 -1.99
C HIS A 203 -0.33 -5.05 -0.62
N THR A 204 -0.07 -4.33 0.47
CA THR A 204 -0.15 -4.86 1.84
C THR A 204 -1.38 -4.34 2.58
N ALA A 205 -2.32 -3.69 1.87
CA ALA A 205 -3.53 -3.08 2.44
C ALA A 205 -4.35 -4.07 3.29
N ASN A 206 -4.46 -5.32 2.84
CA ASN A 206 -5.26 -6.36 3.48
C ASN A 206 -4.44 -7.41 4.23
N PHE A 207 -3.18 -7.10 4.60
CA PHE A 207 -2.37 -8.00 5.41
C PHE A 207 -3.02 -8.30 6.78
N GLN A 208 -2.83 -9.53 7.26
CA GLN A 208 -3.37 -10.01 8.53
C GLN A 208 -2.34 -10.90 9.22
N GLU A 209 -2.23 -10.82 10.54
CA GLU A 209 -1.22 -11.55 11.32
C GLU A 209 -1.28 -13.07 11.14
N GLU A 210 -2.48 -13.64 11.08
CA GLU A 210 -2.67 -15.09 10.97
C GLU A 210 -2.62 -15.61 9.52
N ARG A 211 -2.84 -14.73 8.53
CA ARG A 211 -2.90 -15.09 7.10
C ARG A 211 -1.59 -14.82 6.37
N SER A 212 -0.91 -13.72 6.70
CA SER A 212 0.28 -13.24 6.02
C SER A 212 1.55 -13.94 6.50
N SER A 213 2.19 -14.71 5.63
CA SER A 213 3.44 -15.42 5.98
C SER A 213 4.58 -14.46 6.32
N THR A 214 4.61 -13.29 5.68
CA THR A 214 5.64 -12.26 5.89
C THR A 214 5.22 -11.17 6.89
N TRP A 215 4.15 -11.40 7.68
CA TRP A 215 3.64 -10.43 8.66
C TRP A 215 4.73 -9.84 9.56
N ASN A 216 5.59 -10.69 10.13
CA ASN A 216 6.67 -10.25 11.02
C ASN A 216 7.67 -9.32 10.33
N LEU A 217 8.00 -9.56 9.06
CA LEU A 217 8.90 -8.72 8.27
C LEU A 217 8.24 -7.38 7.91
N TRP A 218 6.96 -7.44 7.53
CA TRP A 218 6.14 -6.25 7.27
C TRP A 218 6.05 -5.37 8.52
N TYR A 219 5.75 -5.96 9.68
CA TYR A 219 5.66 -5.28 10.96
C TYR A 219 6.98 -4.59 11.33
N GLN A 220 8.12 -5.30 11.21
CA GLN A 220 9.45 -4.74 11.45
C GLN A 220 9.77 -3.55 10.52
N THR A 221 9.32 -3.61 9.26
CA THR A 221 9.52 -2.51 8.30
C THR A 221 8.82 -1.24 8.74
N ILE A 222 7.64 -1.37 9.33
CA ILE A 222 6.85 -0.23 9.80
C ILE A 222 7.41 0.32 11.10
N THR A 223 7.74 -0.54 12.07
CA THR A 223 8.23 -0.10 13.39
C THR A 223 9.64 0.48 13.30
N ASN A 224 10.57 -0.28 12.70
CA ASN A 224 12.00 0.04 12.72
C ASN A 224 12.44 0.86 11.50
N GLY A 225 11.57 0.98 10.49
CA GLY A 225 11.93 1.52 9.20
C GLY A 225 12.74 0.52 8.36
N HIS A 226 12.87 0.80 7.07
CA HIS A 226 13.63 -0.04 6.16
C HIS A 226 14.38 0.82 5.13
N ALA A 227 15.65 0.53 4.90
CA ALA A 227 16.53 1.39 4.09
C ALA A 227 16.11 1.51 2.62
N LEU A 228 15.43 0.48 2.09
CA LEU A 228 14.99 0.43 0.69
C LEU A 228 13.49 0.69 0.52
N ALA A 229 12.70 0.64 1.59
CA ALA A 229 11.25 0.74 1.47
C ALA A 229 10.83 2.21 1.51
N HIS A 230 10.12 2.68 0.48
CA HIS A 230 9.52 4.00 0.52
C HIS A 230 8.24 3.96 1.34
N VAL A 231 8.06 4.97 2.19
CA VAL A 231 6.87 5.14 3.02
C VAL A 231 6.17 6.45 2.67
N PRO A 232 4.86 6.43 2.37
CA PRO A 232 4.12 7.61 1.94
C PRO A 232 3.73 8.57 3.08
N TRP A 233 3.73 8.12 4.33
CA TRP A 233 3.33 8.90 5.52
C TRP A 233 4.45 9.77 6.13
N GLN A 234 5.36 10.30 5.30
CA GLN A 234 6.40 11.25 5.75
C GLN A 234 5.89 12.69 5.70
N GLU A 235 4.83 13.00 6.44
CA GLU A 235 4.29 14.36 6.47
C GLU A 235 4.83 15.17 7.64
N PRO A 236 5.37 16.38 7.41
CA PRO A 236 5.86 17.26 8.47
C PRO A 236 4.75 17.85 9.36
N LEU A 237 3.48 17.62 9.02
CA LEU A 237 2.32 18.16 9.73
C LEU A 237 2.00 17.41 11.04
N PHE A 238 2.48 16.18 11.21
CA PHE A 238 2.17 15.37 12.39
C PHE A 238 3.36 15.32 13.35
N TYR A 239 3.09 15.58 14.64
CA TYR A 239 4.10 15.48 15.69
C TYR A 239 4.47 14.02 16.03
N ARG A 240 3.57 13.07 15.76
CA ARG A 240 3.76 11.63 16.00
C ARG A 240 3.59 10.85 14.71
N LYS A 241 4.52 9.92 14.46
CA LYS A 241 4.53 9.04 13.28
C LYS A 241 3.24 8.20 13.20
N GLU A 242 2.71 7.78 14.34
CA GLU A 242 1.53 6.93 14.45
C GLU A 242 0.26 7.66 13.99
N GLU A 243 0.16 8.97 14.21
CA GLU A 243 -0.98 9.79 13.73
C GLU A 243 -0.94 9.95 12.21
N ALA A 244 0.25 10.15 11.64
CA ALA A 244 0.43 10.19 10.19
C ALA A 244 0.07 8.85 9.54
N ILE A 245 0.49 7.73 10.14
CA ILE A 245 0.13 6.39 9.68
C ILE A 245 -1.38 6.18 9.76
N LEU A 246 -2.02 6.54 10.88
CA LEU A 246 -3.46 6.40 11.03
C LEU A 246 -4.21 7.14 9.93
N PHE A 247 -3.94 8.43 9.74
CA PHE A 247 -4.66 9.26 8.78
C PHE A 247 -4.43 8.78 7.35
N TRP A 248 -3.18 8.51 6.98
CA TRP A 248 -2.85 7.99 5.66
C TRP A 248 -3.50 6.62 5.43
N SER A 249 -3.46 5.72 6.41
CA SER A 249 -4.04 4.38 6.29
C SER A 249 -5.56 4.40 6.14
N HIS A 250 -6.24 5.34 6.83
CA HIS A 250 -7.67 5.55 6.68
C HIS A 250 -8.01 6.05 5.27
N GLN A 251 -7.33 7.09 4.78
CA GLN A 251 -7.57 7.63 3.44
C GLN A 251 -7.21 6.68 2.30
N ALA A 252 -6.21 5.83 2.49
CA ALA A 252 -5.75 4.88 1.48
C ALA A 252 -6.47 3.53 1.56
N HIS A 253 -7.48 3.37 2.42
CA HIS A 253 -8.15 2.09 2.72
C HIS A 253 -7.14 0.96 3.03
N HIS A 254 -6.10 1.30 3.79
CA HIS A 254 -5.04 0.37 4.19
C HIS A 254 -5.37 -0.25 5.56
N HIS A 255 -6.23 -1.26 5.53
CA HIS A 255 -6.78 -1.90 6.73
C HIS A 255 -5.72 -2.49 7.67
N ALA A 256 -4.61 -3.03 7.14
CA ALA A 256 -3.54 -3.58 7.96
C ALA A 256 -2.81 -2.49 8.78
N LEU A 257 -2.44 -1.38 8.14
CA LEU A 257 -1.86 -0.23 8.84
C LEU A 257 -2.87 0.44 9.77
N LEU A 258 -4.15 0.47 9.38
CA LEU A 258 -5.22 1.04 10.19
C LEU A 258 -5.39 0.25 11.50
N ARG A 259 -5.41 -1.08 11.45
CA ARG A 259 -5.38 -1.95 12.65
C ARG A 259 -4.19 -1.65 13.53
N TYR A 260 -3.00 -1.62 12.93
CA TYR A 260 -1.75 -1.34 13.64
C TYR A 260 -1.82 0.01 14.37
N ALA A 261 -2.14 1.10 13.67
CA ALA A 261 -2.16 2.44 14.24
C ALA A 261 -3.27 2.60 15.29
N ASN A 262 -4.45 2.03 15.04
CA ASN A 262 -5.56 2.04 15.99
C ASN A 262 -5.23 1.30 17.30
N SER A 263 -4.47 0.19 17.22
CA SER A 263 -4.07 -0.58 18.40
C SER A 263 -3.09 0.16 19.32
N ILE A 264 -2.26 1.05 18.76
CA ILE A 264 -1.20 1.75 19.49
C ILE A 264 -1.67 3.12 20.01
N LEU A 265 -2.38 3.89 19.19
CA LEU A 265 -2.57 5.32 19.43
C LEU A 265 -3.62 5.64 20.53
N GLY A 266 -4.50 4.69 20.87
CA GLY A 266 -5.52 4.89 21.89
C GLY A 266 -6.42 6.09 21.57
N LEU A 267 -7.19 6.00 20.48
CA LEU A 267 -7.92 7.14 19.91
C LEU A 267 -8.92 7.78 20.88
N PRO A 268 -8.91 9.13 21.02
CA PRO A 268 -10.01 9.85 21.65
C PRO A 268 -11.34 9.55 20.96
N GLU A 269 -12.42 9.47 21.73
CA GLU A 269 -13.75 9.10 21.23
C GLU A 269 -14.22 9.98 20.07
N LEU A 270 -13.99 11.30 20.15
CA LEU A 270 -14.35 12.24 19.08
C LEU A 270 -13.62 11.94 17.77
N LYS A 271 -12.33 11.59 17.84
CA LYS A 271 -11.55 11.27 16.65
C LYS A 271 -11.97 9.93 16.05
N ARG A 272 -12.25 8.94 16.90
CA ARG A 272 -12.82 7.66 16.46
C ARG A 272 -14.17 7.85 15.76
N LEU A 273 -15.06 8.66 16.34
CA LEU A 273 -16.35 8.97 15.73
C LEU A 273 -16.18 9.66 14.37
N GLU A 274 -15.25 10.61 14.23
CA GLU A 274 -14.95 11.27 12.96
C GLU A 274 -14.56 10.24 11.88
N LEU A 275 -13.58 9.38 12.18
CA LEU A 275 -13.08 8.35 11.25
C LEU A 275 -14.13 7.28 10.94
N MET A 276 -14.94 6.88 11.91
CA MET A 276 -16.04 5.95 11.68
C MET A 276 -17.13 6.55 10.79
N ARG A 277 -17.45 7.84 10.97
CA ARG A 277 -18.44 8.51 10.12
C ARG A 277 -17.98 8.63 8.68
N THR A 278 -16.71 8.97 8.44
CA THR A 278 -16.16 9.03 7.07
C THR A 278 -16.16 7.65 6.43
N SER A 279 -15.67 6.62 7.14
CA SER A 279 -15.69 5.22 6.67
C SER A 279 -17.13 4.76 6.35
N ALA A 280 -18.08 5.06 7.23
CA ALA A 280 -19.49 4.74 7.02
C ALA A 280 -20.14 5.49 5.86
N SER A 281 -19.67 6.69 5.51
CA SER A 281 -20.17 7.43 4.34
C SER A 281 -19.59 6.89 3.02
N GLU A 282 -18.40 6.31 3.08
CA GLU A 282 -17.71 5.70 1.94
C GLU A 282 -18.11 4.23 1.73
N GLY A 283 -18.65 3.59 2.76
CA GLY A 283 -19.05 2.18 2.75
C GLY A 283 -17.94 1.21 3.14
N ASP A 284 -16.86 1.71 3.73
CA ASP A 284 -15.71 0.91 4.16
C ASP A 284 -16.04 0.14 5.46
N ASP A 285 -16.55 -1.09 5.29
CA ASP A 285 -17.02 -1.91 6.39
C ASP A 285 -15.88 -2.59 7.17
N GLU A 286 -14.74 -2.86 6.53
CA GLU A 286 -13.51 -3.29 7.19
C GLU A 286 -12.97 -2.24 8.16
N ALA A 287 -12.88 -0.97 7.76
CA ALA A 287 -12.46 0.10 8.66
C ALA A 287 -13.41 0.24 9.85
N ILE A 288 -14.72 0.09 9.61
CA ILE A 288 -15.74 0.09 10.68
C ILE A 288 -15.49 -1.05 11.67
N ALA A 289 -15.24 -2.28 11.19
CA ALA A 289 -14.90 -3.41 12.05
C ALA A 289 -13.68 -3.10 12.94
N ILE A 290 -12.62 -2.54 12.34
CA ILE A 290 -11.38 -2.19 13.05
C ILE A 290 -11.63 -1.17 14.17
N PHE A 291 -12.50 -0.19 13.94
CA PHE A 291 -12.81 0.82 14.97
C PHE A 291 -13.77 0.30 16.05
N LEU A 292 -14.65 -0.66 15.73
CA LEU A 292 -15.57 -1.27 16.69
C LEU A 292 -14.82 -2.14 17.73
N ASP A 293 -13.79 -2.87 17.31
CA ASP A 293 -12.96 -3.69 18.19
C ASP A 293 -12.29 -2.88 19.32
N ALA A 294 -12.10 -1.57 19.11
CA ALA A 294 -11.43 -0.67 20.04
C ALA A 294 -12.34 -0.08 21.16
N ARG A 295 -13.40 -0.79 21.55
CA ARG A 295 -14.40 -0.37 22.58
C ARG A 295 -15.05 0.99 22.27
N CYS A 296 -15.68 1.11 21.10
CA CYS A 296 -16.50 2.28 20.74
C CYS A 296 -17.72 2.38 21.67
N SER A 297 -18.13 3.61 22.02
CA SER A 297 -19.32 3.85 22.84
C SER A 297 -20.59 3.63 22.02
N VAL A 298 -21.71 3.34 22.68
CA VAL A 298 -23.03 3.23 22.01
C VAL A 298 -23.37 4.51 21.23
N PHE A 299 -22.95 5.68 21.72
CA PHE A 299 -23.14 6.94 21.02
C PHE A 299 -22.38 6.99 19.68
N CYS A 300 -21.13 6.49 19.69
CA CYS A 300 -20.27 6.40 18.52
C CYS A 300 -20.87 5.44 17.47
N ILE A 301 -21.41 4.30 17.90
CA ILE A 301 -22.09 3.32 17.03
C ILE A 301 -23.37 3.91 16.43
N ASP A 302 -24.28 4.44 17.26
CA ASP A 302 -25.59 4.97 16.83
C ASP A 302 -25.44 6.12 15.81
N ARG A 303 -24.42 6.97 15.98
CA ARG A 303 -24.14 8.07 15.06
C ARG A 303 -23.59 7.60 13.73
N THR A 304 -22.75 6.58 13.75
CA THR A 304 -22.18 5.98 12.54
C THR A 304 -23.27 5.24 11.76
N PHE A 305 -24.19 4.59 12.46
CA PHE A 305 -25.34 3.88 11.88
C PHE A 305 -26.25 4.78 11.06
N GLN A 306 -26.53 5.99 11.57
CA GLN A 306 -27.32 6.99 10.83
C GLN A 306 -26.63 7.42 9.53
N VAL A 307 -25.30 7.58 9.53
CA VAL A 307 -24.53 7.97 8.34
C VAL A 307 -24.48 6.83 7.31
N ALA A 308 -24.24 5.60 7.76
CA ALA A 308 -24.27 4.42 6.88
C ALA A 308 -25.65 4.25 6.21
N SER A 309 -26.73 4.55 6.95
CA SER A 309 -28.09 4.49 6.43
C SER A 309 -28.35 5.55 5.36
N GLU A 310 -27.80 6.75 5.54
CA GLU A 310 -27.89 7.85 4.56
C GLU A 310 -27.11 7.54 3.28
N GLY A 311 -25.97 6.82 3.39
CA GLY A 311 -25.17 6.39 2.24
C GLY A 311 -25.63 5.08 1.57
N GLY A 312 -26.51 4.32 2.22
CA GLY A 312 -27.05 3.07 1.66
C GLY A 312 -26.12 1.86 1.79
N HIS A 313 -25.15 1.90 2.70
CA HIS A 313 -24.09 0.89 2.80
C HIS A 313 -24.50 -0.29 3.67
N ILE A 314 -25.07 -1.33 3.05
CA ILE A 314 -25.68 -2.47 3.75
C ILE A 314 -24.67 -3.27 4.59
N GLN A 315 -23.45 -3.47 4.10
CA GLN A 315 -22.40 -4.20 4.83
C GLN A 315 -22.02 -3.48 6.14
N VAL A 316 -21.90 -2.15 6.09
CA VAL A 316 -21.65 -1.31 7.27
C VAL A 316 -22.83 -1.40 8.25
N ILE A 317 -24.07 -1.42 7.74
CA ILE A 317 -25.29 -1.56 8.57
C ILE A 317 -25.28 -2.88 9.34
N GLU A 318 -24.97 -4.00 8.70
CA GLU A 318 -24.90 -5.30 9.39
C GLU A 318 -23.86 -5.28 10.50
N ARG A 319 -22.63 -4.82 10.23
CA ARG A 319 -21.57 -4.75 11.25
C ARG A 319 -21.96 -3.90 12.45
N LEU A 320 -22.63 -2.77 12.21
CA LEU A 320 -23.09 -1.89 13.29
C LEU A 320 -24.26 -2.51 14.08
N LEU A 321 -25.17 -3.25 13.44
CA LEU A 321 -26.23 -3.99 14.12
C LEU A 321 -25.67 -5.11 15.01
N GLU A 322 -24.68 -5.86 14.52
CA GLU A 322 -23.96 -6.88 15.29
C GLU A 322 -23.26 -6.26 16.52
N ALA A 323 -22.73 -5.04 16.36
CA ALA A 323 -22.15 -4.27 17.46
C ALA A 323 -23.19 -3.61 18.40
N GLY A 324 -24.48 -3.84 18.19
CA GLY A 324 -25.55 -3.37 19.07
C GLY A 324 -26.09 -1.97 18.77
N ALA A 325 -25.98 -1.50 17.51
CA ALA A 325 -26.56 -0.24 17.08
C ALA A 325 -28.06 -0.17 17.40
N LYS A 326 -28.51 0.95 17.96
CA LYS A 326 -29.93 1.18 18.22
C LYS A 326 -30.59 1.66 16.93
N VAL A 327 -31.35 0.76 16.30
CA VAL A 327 -32.12 1.02 15.07
C VAL A 327 -32.98 2.28 15.15
N ASN A 328 -33.57 2.52 16.33
CA ASN A 328 -34.44 3.67 16.61
C ASN A 328 -33.72 4.77 17.42
N ALA A 329 -32.39 4.86 17.35
CA ALA A 329 -31.61 5.90 18.03
C ALA A 329 -32.15 7.29 17.71
N ALA A 330 -32.19 8.16 18.73
CA ALA A 330 -32.68 9.52 18.57
C ALA A 330 -31.83 10.28 17.55
N ALA A 331 -32.52 11.00 16.67
CA ALA A 331 -31.85 11.79 15.67
C ALA A 331 -31.12 12.99 16.29
N ALA A 332 -30.09 13.52 15.61
CA ALA A 332 -29.36 14.68 16.10
C ALA A 332 -30.29 15.89 16.27
N ALA A 333 -30.47 16.35 17.51
CA ALA A 333 -31.38 17.45 17.83
C ALA A 333 -30.99 18.79 17.15
N LYS A 334 -29.73 18.95 16.75
CA LYS A 334 -29.19 20.24 16.27
C LYS A 334 -29.40 20.52 14.78
N SER A 335 -29.88 19.56 13.97
CA SER A 335 -29.95 19.74 12.51
C SER A 335 -31.19 19.10 11.85
N GLY A 336 -32.34 19.08 12.55
CA GLY A 336 -33.54 18.43 12.01
C GLY A 336 -33.35 16.92 11.83
N GLY A 337 -32.63 16.29 12.77
CA GLY A 337 -32.09 14.95 12.61
C GLY A 337 -33.10 13.94 12.08
N ARG A 338 -32.60 13.06 11.21
CA ARG A 338 -33.31 11.90 10.68
C ARG A 338 -32.98 10.64 11.50
N THR A 339 -33.98 9.80 11.71
CA THR A 339 -33.74 8.39 12.09
C THR A 339 -33.02 7.67 10.94
N ALA A 340 -32.39 6.52 11.23
CA ALA A 340 -31.75 5.68 10.21
C ALA A 340 -32.72 5.36 9.05
N LEU A 341 -33.97 4.99 9.37
CA LEU A 341 -35.00 4.69 8.36
C LEU A 341 -35.36 5.90 7.50
N GLN A 342 -35.48 7.09 8.09
CA GLN A 342 -35.74 8.32 7.34
C GLN A 342 -34.57 8.71 6.43
N ALA A 343 -33.33 8.50 6.89
CA ALA A 343 -32.13 8.74 6.10
C ALA A 343 -32.07 7.79 4.89
N ALA A 344 -32.21 6.48 5.11
CA ALA A 344 -32.22 5.48 4.06
C ALA A 344 -33.36 5.68 3.05
N SER A 345 -34.56 6.05 3.54
CA SER A 345 -35.71 6.33 2.68
C SER A 345 -35.50 7.57 1.82
N ALA A 346 -34.89 8.63 2.38
CA ALA A 346 -34.58 9.84 1.63
C ALA A 346 -33.53 9.61 0.54
N GLY A 347 -32.56 8.72 0.79
CA GLY A 347 -31.56 8.29 -0.19
C GLY A 347 -32.07 7.25 -1.20
N GLY A 348 -33.27 6.69 -1.02
CA GLY A 348 -33.82 5.66 -1.90
C GLY A 348 -33.14 4.29 -1.76
N HIS A 349 -32.47 4.03 -0.63
CA HIS A 349 -31.68 2.81 -0.41
C HIS A 349 -32.58 1.65 0.04
N ILE A 350 -33.26 1.02 -0.93
CA ILE A 350 -34.30 -0.02 -0.69
C ILE A 350 -33.78 -1.16 0.21
N GLN A 351 -32.59 -1.72 -0.10
CA GLN A 351 -32.01 -2.82 0.68
C GLN A 351 -31.81 -2.45 2.15
N VAL A 352 -31.31 -1.23 2.42
CA VAL A 352 -31.14 -0.73 3.78
C VAL A 352 -32.51 -0.48 4.44
N VAL A 353 -33.48 0.07 3.72
CA VAL A 353 -34.84 0.27 4.26
C VAL A 353 -35.48 -1.04 4.69
N GLU A 354 -35.44 -2.06 3.84
CA GLU A 354 -35.97 -3.39 4.13
C GLU A 354 -35.28 -3.98 5.36
N ARG A 355 -33.94 -3.94 5.38
CA ARG A 355 -33.16 -4.46 6.50
C ARG A 355 -33.44 -3.74 7.81
N LEU A 356 -33.60 -2.41 7.78
CA LEU A 356 -33.95 -1.61 8.96
C LEU A 356 -35.35 -1.97 9.48
N LEU A 357 -36.32 -2.20 8.60
CA LEU A 357 -37.67 -2.63 8.98
C LEU A 357 -37.65 -4.02 9.63
N GLU A 358 -36.88 -4.96 9.08
CA GLU A 358 -36.64 -6.28 9.70
C GLU A 358 -35.98 -6.15 11.08
N ALA A 359 -35.07 -5.20 11.25
CA ALA A 359 -34.44 -4.88 12.53
C ALA A 359 -35.37 -4.12 13.51
N GLY A 360 -36.64 -3.89 13.15
CA GLY A 360 -37.63 -3.26 14.01
C GLY A 360 -37.63 -1.72 13.98
N ALA A 361 -37.18 -1.11 12.88
CA ALA A 361 -37.29 0.33 12.67
C ALA A 361 -38.75 0.77 12.65
N ARG A 362 -39.08 1.81 13.44
CA ARG A 362 -40.45 2.32 13.51
C ARG A 362 -40.72 3.28 12.37
N LYS A 363 -41.73 2.96 11.56
CA LYS A 363 -42.42 3.93 10.71
C LYS A 363 -43.09 4.91 11.66
N ARG A 364 -42.63 6.16 11.73
CA ARG A 364 -43.32 7.17 12.55
C ARG A 364 -44.70 7.39 11.91
N ASN A 365 -45.76 7.06 12.64
CA ASN A 365 -47.13 7.45 12.30
C ASN A 365 -47.31 8.96 12.45
#